data_AF-A0A356FU38-F1
#
_entry.id   AF-A0A356FU38-F1
#
_cell.length_a   1.000
_cell.length_b   1.000
_cell.length_c   1.000
_cell.angle_alpha   90.00
_cell.angle_beta   90.00
_cell.angle_gamma   90.00
#
_symmetry.space_group_name_H-M   'P 1'
#
loop_
_entity.id
_entity.type
_entity.pdbx_description
1 polymer ?
#
loop_
_entity_poly.entity_id
_entity_poly.type
_entity_poly.pdbx_seq_one_letter_code
_entity_poly.pdbx_strand_id
1 'polypeptide(L)' 'MNVALLGKKIGMTQVFDDSNRLIPVTVIEAGPCPVTQVKSLDLDGYDAVQIGYRPQKEHRLS' A
#
# COMPACT_ATOMS: atom_id res chain seq x y z
N MET A 1 16.56 0.77 1.57
CA MET A 1 15.24 0.81 0.90
C MET A 1 14.24 0.05 1.74
N ASN A 2 13.16 0.70 2.18
CA ASN A 2 12.06 0.02 2.87
C ASN A 2 10.98 -0.33 1.85
N VAL A 3 10.47 -1.55 1.92
CA VAL A 3 9.35 -2.00 1.09
C VAL A 3 8.06 -1.50 1.72
N ALA A 4 7.24 -0.79 0.94
CA ALA A 4 5.94 -0.30 1.35
C ALA A 4 4.86 -0.77 0.36
N LEU A 5 3.62 -0.88 0.85
CA LEU A 5 2.46 -1.24 0.04
C LEU A 5 1.43 -0.11 0.08
N LEU A 6 0.71 0.06 -1.02
CA LEU A 6 -0.48 0.90 -1.07
C LEU A 6 -1.70 0.08 -0.66
N GLY A 7 -2.60 0.69 0.10
CA GLY A 7 -3.81 0.04 0.55
C GLY A 7 -4.96 1.02 0.78
N LYS A 8 -6.18 0.51 0.73
CA LYS A 8 -7.40 1.26 1.01
C LYS A 8 -7.93 0.89 2.40
N LYS A 9 -8.25 1.91 3.20
CA LYS A 9 -9.04 1.72 4.42
C LYS A 9 -10.43 1.20 4.04
N ILE A 10 -10.77 0.00 4.49
CA ILE A 10 -12.08 -0.61 4.23
C ILE A 10 -13.00 -0.59 5.45
N GLY A 11 -12.45 -0.41 6.65
CA GLY A 11 -13.27 -0.28 7.85
C GLY A 11 -12.47 -0.34 9.14
N MET A 12 -13.18 -0.49 10.25
CA MET A 12 -12.61 -0.69 11.58
C MET A 12 -13.33 -1.86 12.23
N THR A 13 -12.59 -2.66 12.99
CA THR A 13 -13.11 -3.80 13.76
C THR A 13 -12.44 -3.82 15.13
N GLN A 14 -12.71 -4.84 15.94
CA GLN A 14 -11.95 -5.10 17.16
C GLN A 14 -11.36 -6.51 17.14
N VAL A 15 -10.22 -6.66 17.81
CA VAL A 15 -9.58 -7.95 18.11
C VAL A 15 -9.32 -8.03 19.60
N PHE A 16 -9.31 -9.24 20.15
CA PHE A 16 -8.90 -9.47 21.53
C PHE A 16 -7.44 -9.94 21.55
N ASP A 17 -6.64 -9.40 22.46
CA ASP A 17 -5.27 -9.88 22.69
C ASP A 17 -5.23 -11.08 23.66
N ASP A 18 -4.04 -11.66 23.87
CA ASP A 18 -3.83 -12.80 24.77
C ASP A 18 -4.15 -12.49 26.24
N SER A 19 -4.23 -11.21 26.60
CA SER A 19 -4.64 -10.74 27.93
C SER A 19 -6.14 -10.43 28.01
N ASN A 20 -6.92 -10.85 27.02
CA ASN A 20 -8.35 -10.66 26.90
C ASN A 20 -8.79 -9.18 26.85
N ARG A 21 -7.91 -8.29 26.36
CA ARG A 21 -8.20 -6.86 26.17
C ARG A 21 -8.74 -6.62 24.76
N LEU A 22 -9.74 -5.75 24.66
CA LEU A 22 -10.32 -5.34 23.38
C LEU A 22 -9.46 -4.25 22.74
N ILE A 23 -8.94 -4.51 21.54
CA ILE A 23 -8.13 -3.57 20.76
C ILE A 23 -8.89 -3.18 19.49
N PRO A 24 -9.22 -1.89 19.29
CA PRO A 24 -9.80 -1.42 18.05
C PRO A 24 -8.73 -1.36 16.95
N VAL A 25 -9.04 -1.89 15.78
CA VAL A 25 -8.13 -1.99 14.64
C VAL A 25 -8.76 -1.43 13.37
N THR A 26 -7.92 -0.93 12.46
CA THR A 26 -8.36 -0.52 11.12
C THR A 26 -8.01 -1.60 10.12
N VAL A 27 -8.98 -2.00 9.31
CA VAL A 27 -8.78 -2.98 8.25
C VAL A 27 -8.36 -2.26 6.97
N ILE A 28 -7.20 -2.64 6.43
CA ILE A 28 -6.65 -2.11 5.19
C ILE A 28 -6.64 -3.23 4.14
N GLU A 29 -7.30 -2.98 3.00
CA GLU A 29 -7.18 -3.82 1.82
C GLU A 29 -5.92 -3.39 1.05
N ALA A 30 -4.87 -4.21 1.14
CA ALA A 30 -3.61 -3.95 0.45
C ALA A 30 -3.61 -4.59 -0.95
N GLY A 31 -3.09 -3.86 -1.93
CA GLY A 31 -2.81 -4.39 -3.27
C GLY A 31 -4.02 -4.59 -4.20
N PRO A 32 -3.76 -5.05 -5.45
CA PRO A 32 -2.44 -5.37 -6.01
C PRO A 32 -1.55 -4.12 -6.18
N CYS A 33 -0.27 -4.25 -5.81
CA CYS A 33 0.75 -3.19 -5.90
C CYS A 33 1.90 -3.58 -6.84
N PRO A 34 1.70 -3.60 -8.17
CA PRO A 34 2.76 -3.93 -9.12
C PRO A 34 3.84 -2.84 -9.11
N VAL A 35 5.11 -3.23 -9.26
CA VAL A 35 6.21 -2.29 -9.48
C VAL A 35 6.13 -1.75 -10.91
N THR A 36 6.04 -0.43 -11.05
CA THR A 36 5.97 0.23 -12.36
C THR A 36 7.31 0.81 -12.80
N GLN A 37 8.15 1.22 -11.84
CA GLN A 37 9.49 1.74 -12.13
C GLN A 37 10.41 1.52 -10.93
N VAL A 38 11.69 1.24 -11.21
CA VAL A 38 12.77 1.29 -10.23
C VAL A 38 13.64 2.50 -10.59
N LYS A 39 13.82 3.41 -9.65
CA LYS A 39 14.63 4.62 -9.79
C LYS A 39 15.99 4.41 -9.14
N SER A 40 17.01 4.96 -9.77
CA SER A 40 18.40 4.82 -9.34
C SER A 40 19.09 6.18 -9.24
N LEU A 41 20.14 6.27 -8.42
CA LEU A 41 20.97 7.46 -8.29
C LEU A 41 21.50 7.99 -9.63
N ASP A 42 21.94 7.12 -10.54
CA ASP A 42 22.57 7.52 -11.80
C ASP A 42 21.60 8.17 -12.80
N LEU A 43 20.34 7.72 -12.82
CA LEU A 43 19.34 8.17 -13.80
C LEU A 43 18.37 9.20 -13.21
N ASP A 44 18.00 9.05 -11.93
CA ASP A 44 16.93 9.80 -11.27
C ASP A 44 17.42 10.70 -10.13
N GLY A 45 18.68 10.57 -9.71
CA GLY A 45 19.27 11.34 -8.60
C GLY A 45 18.91 10.83 -7.19
N TYR A 46 18.18 9.71 -7.09
CA TYR A 46 17.82 9.06 -5.83
C TYR A 46 17.37 7.61 -6.03
N ASP A 47 17.44 6.80 -4.96
CA ASP A 47 16.93 5.43 -4.96
C ASP A 47 15.46 5.38 -4.52
N ALA A 48 14.59 4.84 -5.37
CA ALA A 48 13.18 4.61 -5.03
C ALA A 48 12.53 3.51 -5.89
N VAL A 49 11.41 2.98 -5.40
CA VAL A 49 10.54 2.07 -6.14
C VAL A 49 9.17 2.72 -6.31
N GLN A 50 8.71 2.83 -7.54
CA GLN A 50 7.35 3.25 -7.86
C GLN A 50 6.45 2.04 -7.95
N ILE A 51 5.32 2.09 -7.26
CA ILE A 51 4.30 1.06 -7.25
C ILE A 51 2.95 1.62 -7.73
N GLY A 52 2.25 0.83 -8.55
CA GLY A 52 0.87 1.11 -8.95
C GLY A 52 -0.11 0.63 -7.89
N TYR A 53 -1.37 1.07 -7.98
CA TYR A 53 -2.43 0.60 -7.10
C TYR A 53 -3.77 0.57 -7.82
N ARG A 54 -4.37 -0.63 -7.85
CA ARG A 54 -5.64 -0.95 -8.53
C ARG A 54 -5.65 -0.69 -10.04
N PRO A 55 -6.47 -1.42 -10.81
CA PRO A 55 -6.72 -1.09 -12.20
C PRO A 55 -7.57 0.18 -12.32
N GLN A 56 -7.25 1.02 -13.30
CA GLN A 56 -8.06 2.17 -13.71
C GLN A 56 -8.74 1.85 -15.04
N LYS A 57 -9.99 2.30 -15.22
CA LYS A 57 -10.68 2.16 -16.51
C LYS A 57 -10.05 3.10 -17.55
N GLU A 58 -9.96 2.65 -18.80
CA GLU A 58 -9.29 3.39 -19.89
C GLU A 58 -9.79 4.83 -20.05
N HIS A 59 -11.11 5.05 -20.10
CA HIS A 59 -11.69 6.40 -20.20
C HIS A 59 -11.44 7.31 -18.98
N ARG A 60 -10.85 6.78 -17.90
CA ARG A 60 -10.47 7.53 -16.69
C ARG A 60 -8.96 7.70 -16.56
N LEU A 61 -8.19 7.20 -17.54
CA LEU A 61 -6.78 7.52 -17.64
C LEU A 61 -6.67 8.98 -18.09
N SER A 62 -5.93 9.78 -17.33
CA SER A 62 -5.63 11.19 -17.62
C SER A 62 -4.48 11.32 -18.59
#